data_AF-A0A9D0CDZ8-F1
#
_entry.id   AF-A0A9D0CDZ8-F1
#
_cell.length_a   1.000
_cell.length_b   1.000
_cell.length_c   1.000
_cell.angle_alpha   90.00
_cell.angle_beta   90.00
_cell.angle_gamma   90.00
#
_symmetry.space_group_name_H-M   'P 1'
#
loop_
_entity.id
_entity.type
_entity.pdbx_description
1 polymer ?
#
loop_
_entity_poly.entity_id
_entity_poly.type
_entity_poly.pdbx_seq_one_letter_code
_entity_poly.pdbx_strand_id
1 'polypeptide(L)'
;MKNLINISSLVLVISFISLFSCNSNDESGKSNPTNYDEITKSDIEVIADSMSSNDIEATNSNGHVLDVGDVIVYKTRNNHFGKMEILAIDDATNYKLTIKAVTYNLNDSGIFSQSSSLEIRGTWLGDLELMSETSVSSDADFQWSRETATDTSLSSYNGSAFSVYNF
;
A
#
# COMPACT_ATOMS: atom_id res chain seq x y z
N MET A 1 -23.00 -50.19 -59.14
CA MET A 1 -22.96 -48.73 -58.90
C MET A 1 -21.54 -48.26 -59.11
N LYS A 2 -21.38 -47.11 -59.76
CA LYS A 2 -20.11 -46.58 -60.26
C LYS A 2 -19.22 -46.07 -59.11
N ASN A 3 -17.92 -46.29 -59.28
CA ASN A 3 -16.80 -45.66 -58.58
C ASN A 3 -16.98 -44.14 -58.43
N LEU A 4 -16.41 -43.57 -57.37
CA LEU A 4 -15.58 -42.37 -57.45
C LEU A 4 -14.66 -42.30 -56.22
N ILE A 5 -13.36 -42.38 -56.52
CA ILE A 5 -12.22 -42.10 -55.67
C ILE A 5 -12.12 -40.57 -55.55
N ASN A 6 -11.79 -40.05 -54.36
CA ASN A 6 -11.24 -38.70 -54.26
C ASN A 6 -9.99 -38.71 -53.37
N ILE A 7 -8.91 -38.20 -53.94
CA ILE A 7 -7.55 -38.20 -53.42
C ILE A 7 -7.27 -36.82 -52.82
N SER A 8 -6.39 -36.80 -51.83
CA SER A 8 -5.47 -35.70 -51.53
C SER A 8 -6.04 -34.52 -50.74
N SER A 9 -5.71 -34.50 -49.45
CA SER A 9 -4.92 -33.38 -48.95
C SER A 9 -4.03 -33.81 -47.78
N LEU A 10 -2.75 -33.86 -48.08
CA LEU A 10 -1.62 -33.80 -47.16
C LEU A 10 -1.73 -32.50 -46.35
N VAL A 11 -1.84 -32.58 -45.02
CA VAL A 11 -1.57 -31.43 -44.14
C VAL A 11 -0.53 -31.82 -43.11
N LEU A 12 0.54 -31.03 -43.17
CA LEU A 12 1.82 -31.08 -42.50
C LEU A 12 1.66 -30.91 -40.98
N VAL A 13 2.26 -31.81 -40.21
CA VAL A 13 2.51 -31.62 -38.77
C VAL A 13 3.65 -30.62 -38.63
N ILE A 14 3.40 -29.46 -38.03
CA ILE A 14 4.46 -28.60 -37.48
C ILE A 14 4.25 -28.53 -35.97
N SER A 15 5.14 -29.21 -35.27
CA SER A 15 5.36 -29.08 -33.83
C SER A 15 6.06 -27.74 -33.57
N PHE A 16 5.41 -26.83 -32.85
CA PHE A 16 6.07 -25.66 -32.27
C PHE A 16 6.15 -25.86 -30.75
N ILE A 17 7.28 -26.40 -30.31
CA ILE A 17 7.74 -26.29 -28.93
C ILE A 17 8.23 -24.86 -28.76
N SER A 18 7.39 -23.96 -28.24
CA SER A 18 7.85 -22.66 -27.79
C SER A 18 8.35 -22.78 -26.36
N LEU A 19 9.64 -23.12 -26.22
CA LEU A 19 10.42 -22.77 -25.04
C LEU A 19 10.59 -21.24 -25.04
N PHE A 20 9.67 -20.51 -24.41
CA PHE A 20 9.99 -19.18 -23.92
C PHE A 20 10.74 -19.35 -22.58
N SER A 21 12.02 -19.70 -22.70
CA SER A 21 13.02 -19.25 -21.75
C SER A 21 13.48 -17.87 -22.24
N CYS A 22 12.73 -16.84 -21.89
CA CYS A 22 13.23 -15.47 -21.90
C CYS A 22 13.51 -15.10 -20.46
N ASN A 23 14.70 -15.47 -20.02
CA ASN A 23 15.38 -14.86 -18.88
C ASN A 23 15.81 -13.45 -19.32
N SER A 24 14.86 -12.52 -19.42
CA SER A 24 15.15 -11.09 -19.56
C SER A 24 15.10 -10.49 -18.17
N ASN A 25 16.25 -10.51 -17.50
CA ASN A 25 16.62 -9.49 -16.53
C ASN A 25 16.64 -8.15 -17.27
N ASP A 26 15.46 -7.56 -17.47
CA ASP A 26 15.28 -6.19 -17.91
C ASP A 26 14.91 -5.36 -16.67
N GLU A 27 15.87 -5.15 -15.78
CA GLU A 27 15.84 -4.05 -14.82
C GLU A 27 16.20 -2.73 -15.54
N SER A 28 15.51 -2.43 -16.63
CA SER A 28 15.69 -1.20 -17.40
C SER A 28 14.42 -0.35 -17.33
N GLY A 29 14.44 0.64 -16.43
CA GLY A 29 13.61 1.84 -16.55
C GLY A 29 12.35 1.94 -15.70
N LYS A 30 12.27 1.30 -14.52
CA LYS A 30 11.23 1.71 -13.56
C LYS A 30 11.58 3.10 -13.05
N SER A 31 10.87 4.13 -13.53
CA SER A 31 10.96 5.47 -12.96
C SER A 31 10.48 5.42 -11.51
N ASN A 32 11.10 6.20 -10.64
CA ASN A 32 10.59 6.39 -9.28
C ASN A 32 9.14 6.90 -9.36
N PRO A 33 8.23 6.40 -8.52
CA PRO A 33 6.89 6.95 -8.38
C PRO A 33 6.96 8.47 -8.18
N THR A 34 6.04 9.20 -8.79
CA THR A 34 5.94 10.67 -8.69
C THR A 34 4.68 11.14 -7.98
N ASN A 35 3.78 10.20 -7.67
CA ASN A 35 2.52 10.44 -6.98
C ASN A 35 2.07 9.19 -6.22
N TYR A 36 1.07 9.35 -5.36
CA TYR A 36 0.54 8.26 -4.55
C TYR A 36 0.15 7.03 -5.38
N ASP A 37 -0.55 7.21 -6.51
CA ASP A 37 -1.11 6.08 -7.28
C ASP A 37 -0.03 5.20 -7.91
N GLU A 38 1.12 5.79 -8.28
CA GLU A 38 2.27 5.09 -8.87
C GLU A 38 3.06 4.21 -7.88
N ILE A 39 2.95 4.45 -6.57
CA ILE A 39 3.67 3.67 -5.55
C ILE A 39 3.13 2.24 -5.52
N THR A 40 3.93 1.27 -5.93
CA THR A 40 3.57 -0.16 -5.89
C THR A 40 4.11 -0.86 -4.65
N LYS A 41 3.65 -2.08 -4.39
CA LYS A 41 4.22 -2.95 -3.34
C LYS A 41 5.74 -3.07 -3.45
N SER A 42 6.26 -3.30 -4.65
CA SER A 42 7.71 -3.46 -4.86
C SER A 42 8.50 -2.19 -4.55
N ASP A 43 7.92 -0.99 -4.74
CA ASP A 43 8.58 0.26 -4.36
C ASP A 43 8.66 0.38 -2.83
N ILE A 44 7.62 -0.07 -2.13
CA ILE A 44 7.53 -0.07 -0.67
C ILE A 44 8.54 -1.07 -0.06
N GLU A 45 8.66 -2.26 -0.66
CA GLU A 45 9.60 -3.29 -0.20
C GLU A 45 11.06 -2.83 -0.23
N VAL A 46 11.45 -2.01 -1.22
CA VAL A 46 12.81 -1.44 -1.33
C VAL A 46 13.15 -0.53 -0.15
N ILE A 47 12.17 0.14 0.44
CA ILE A 47 12.33 1.07 1.56
C ILE A 47 11.85 0.48 2.89
N ALA A 48 11.53 -0.82 2.95
CA ALA A 48 11.05 -1.46 4.17
C ALA A 48 12.03 -1.31 5.34
N ASP A 49 13.34 -1.29 5.06
CA ASP A 49 14.39 -1.12 6.07
C ASP A 49 14.45 0.30 6.67
N SER A 50 13.83 1.31 6.02
CA SER A 50 13.71 2.67 6.58
C SER A 50 12.43 2.86 7.39
N MET A 51 11.54 1.87 7.44
CA MET A 51 10.36 1.92 8.28
C MET A 51 10.74 1.71 9.74
N SER A 52 10.05 2.41 10.63
CA SER A 52 10.29 2.29 12.07
C SER A 52 8.99 2.26 12.85
N SER A 53 9.06 1.83 14.10
CA SER A 53 7.97 1.93 15.07
C SER A 53 7.99 3.25 15.86
N ASN A 54 8.85 4.20 15.47
CA ASN A 54 8.87 5.52 16.11
C ASN A 54 7.64 6.31 15.69
N ASP A 55 7.20 7.18 16.57
CA ASP A 55 6.10 8.09 16.28
C ASP A 55 6.46 9.03 15.13
N ILE A 56 5.52 9.22 14.21
CA ILE A 56 5.60 10.26 13.18
C ILE A 56 4.79 11.45 13.71
N GLU A 57 5.48 12.55 14.01
CA GLU A 57 4.83 13.81 14.38
C GLU A 57 4.03 14.33 13.18
N ALA A 58 2.75 14.59 13.37
CA ALA A 58 1.85 15.03 12.31
C ALA A 58 1.41 16.48 12.49
N THR A 59 1.22 16.91 13.74
CA THR A 59 1.01 18.32 14.09
C THR A 59 1.74 18.65 15.39
N ASN A 60 2.16 19.89 15.53
CA ASN A 60 2.73 20.42 16.77
C ASN A 60 2.28 21.87 17.01
N SER A 61 2.79 22.50 18.07
CA SER A 61 2.50 23.91 18.39
C SER A 61 2.78 24.94 17.27
N ASN A 62 3.57 24.59 16.25
CA ASN A 62 3.83 25.44 15.08
C ASN A 62 2.88 25.16 13.89
N GLY A 63 1.99 24.17 14.00
CA GLY A 63 1.04 23.80 12.95
C GLY A 63 1.25 22.37 12.44
N HIS A 64 0.94 22.16 11.16
CA HIS A 64 1.08 20.87 10.50
C HIS A 64 2.55 20.55 10.22
N VAL A 65 2.92 19.30 10.47
CA VAL A 65 4.18 18.68 10.07
C VAL A 65 3.94 17.73 8.90
N LEU A 66 2.79 17.07 8.89
CA LEU A 66 2.24 16.37 7.75
C LEU A 66 1.11 17.19 7.12
N ASP A 67 1.18 17.35 5.80
CA ASP A 67 0.22 18.08 5.00
C ASP A 67 -0.63 17.15 4.13
N VAL A 68 -1.73 17.68 3.59
CA VAL A 68 -2.56 16.98 2.61
C VAL A 68 -1.72 16.61 1.39
N GLY A 69 -1.79 15.34 0.98
CA GLY A 69 -0.99 14.77 -0.11
C GLY A 69 0.30 14.08 0.34
N ASP A 70 0.72 14.26 1.60
CA ASP A 70 1.82 13.47 2.14
C ASP A 70 1.46 11.99 2.15
N VAL A 71 2.46 11.17 1.81
CA VAL A 71 2.31 9.72 1.73
C VAL A 71 3.11 9.06 2.83
N ILE A 72 2.47 8.15 3.56
CA ILE A 72 3.12 7.26 4.51
C ILE A 72 3.04 5.84 3.93
N VAL A 73 4.19 5.19 3.82
CA VAL A 73 4.26 3.76 3.53
C VAL A 73 4.35 2.98 4.84
N TYR A 74 3.82 1.78 4.83
CA TYR A 74 3.72 0.99 6.05
C TYR A 74 3.88 -0.50 5.84
N LYS A 75 4.22 -1.15 6.94
CA LYS A 75 4.11 -2.59 7.17
C LYS A 75 3.16 -2.81 8.34
N THR A 76 2.13 -3.64 8.14
CA THR A 76 1.16 -4.01 9.18
C THR A 76 1.74 -5.04 10.14
N ARG A 77 1.03 -5.29 11.25
CA ARG A 77 1.37 -6.33 12.24
C ARG A 77 1.47 -7.75 11.64
N ASN A 78 0.75 -8.01 10.55
CA ASN A 78 0.77 -9.30 9.83
C ASN A 78 1.72 -9.31 8.62
N ASN A 79 2.59 -8.30 8.51
CA ASN A 79 3.59 -8.14 7.44
C ASN A 79 3.04 -7.78 6.06
N HIS A 80 1.76 -7.40 5.93
CA HIS A 80 1.29 -6.77 4.70
C HIS A 80 1.92 -5.39 4.54
N PHE A 81 2.36 -5.07 3.32
CA PHE A 81 2.82 -3.73 2.97
C PHE A 81 1.69 -2.90 2.40
N GLY A 82 1.76 -1.59 2.59
CA GLY A 82 0.77 -0.67 2.03
C GLY A 82 1.23 0.78 2.03
N LYS A 83 0.33 1.64 1.57
CA LYS A 83 0.51 3.09 1.47
C LYS A 83 -0.75 3.81 1.89
N MET A 84 -0.60 4.95 2.53
CA MET A 84 -1.68 5.87 2.83
C MET A 84 -1.31 7.30 2.45
N GLU A 85 -2.28 8.06 1.97
CA GLU A 85 -2.19 9.48 1.65
C GLU A 85 -3.06 10.27 2.63
N ILE A 86 -2.49 11.32 3.20
CA ILE A 86 -3.22 12.24 4.07
C ILE A 86 -4.21 13.04 3.21
N LEU A 87 -5.51 12.87 3.46
CA LEU A 87 -6.56 13.62 2.77
C LEU A 87 -7.00 14.85 3.57
N ALA A 88 -7.00 14.73 4.90
CA ALA A 88 -7.30 15.82 5.81
C ALA A 88 -6.80 15.51 7.23
N ILE A 89 -6.39 16.55 7.94
CA ILE A 89 -6.27 16.59 9.40
C ILE A 89 -7.21 17.71 9.87
N ASP A 90 -8.01 17.50 10.91
CA ASP A 90 -8.94 18.53 11.39
C ASP A 90 -8.20 19.75 11.96
N ASP A 91 -8.08 20.81 11.17
CA ASP A 91 -7.38 22.06 11.51
C ASP A 91 -7.86 22.74 12.82
N ALA A 92 -9.10 22.47 13.25
CA ALA A 92 -9.64 23.13 14.43
C ALA A 92 -9.17 22.49 15.74
N THR A 93 -8.92 21.18 15.73
CA THR A 93 -8.69 20.41 16.98
C THR A 93 -7.62 19.33 16.89
N ASN A 94 -7.12 19.07 15.68
CA ASN A 94 -6.29 17.93 15.26
C ASN A 94 -6.90 16.57 15.65
N TYR A 95 -8.21 16.53 15.92
CA TYR A 95 -8.88 15.36 16.47
C TYR A 95 -9.21 14.31 15.43
N LYS A 96 -9.19 14.61 14.14
CA LYS A 96 -9.57 13.65 13.10
C LYS A 96 -8.55 13.62 11.98
N LEU A 97 -8.06 12.44 11.69
CA LEU A 97 -7.28 12.12 10.50
C LEU A 97 -8.20 11.46 9.46
N THR A 98 -8.08 11.87 8.20
CA THR A 98 -8.73 11.22 7.06
C THR A 98 -7.66 10.79 6.06
N ILE A 99 -7.66 9.52 5.66
CA ILE A 99 -6.68 8.96 4.73
C ILE A 99 -7.32 8.18 3.59
N LYS A 100 -6.64 8.15 2.44
CA LYS A 100 -6.81 7.13 1.40
C LYS A 100 -5.74 6.07 1.65
N ALA A 101 -6.08 4.78 1.64
CA ALA A 101 -5.14 3.71 1.97
C ALA A 101 -5.33 2.47 1.10
N VAL A 102 -4.22 1.79 0.83
CA VAL A 102 -4.17 0.50 0.12
C VAL A 102 -3.18 -0.41 0.83
N THR A 103 -3.64 -1.58 1.25
CA THR A 103 -2.82 -2.67 1.77
C THR A 103 -2.76 -3.78 0.72
N TYR A 104 -1.56 -4.25 0.39
CA TYR A 104 -1.31 -5.27 -0.62
C TYR A 104 -1.21 -6.67 0.00
N ASN A 105 -1.49 -7.71 -0.79
CA ASN A 105 -1.33 -9.11 -0.39
C ASN A 105 0.13 -9.46 -0.05
N LEU A 106 0.35 -10.45 0.82
CA LEU A 106 1.71 -10.91 1.17
C LEU A 106 2.46 -11.50 -0.02
N ASN A 107 1.79 -12.30 -0.85
CA ASN A 107 2.46 -13.14 -1.84
C ASN A 107 2.47 -12.56 -3.26
N ASP A 108 1.71 -11.50 -3.51
CA ASP A 108 1.61 -10.85 -4.82
C ASP A 108 1.40 -9.34 -4.67
N SER A 109 1.23 -8.63 -5.80
CA SER A 109 0.97 -7.17 -5.84
C SER A 109 -0.53 -6.83 -5.87
N GLY A 110 -1.41 -7.81 -5.68
CA GLY A 110 -2.84 -7.60 -5.56
C GLY A 110 -3.19 -6.83 -4.30
N ILE A 111 -4.35 -6.17 -4.33
CA ILE A 111 -4.88 -5.42 -3.19
C ILE A 111 -5.52 -6.41 -2.22
N PHE A 112 -5.08 -6.37 -0.95
CA PHE A 112 -5.68 -7.10 0.17
C PHE A 112 -6.88 -6.32 0.72
N SER A 113 -6.70 -5.03 0.97
CA SER A 113 -7.76 -4.12 1.39
C SER A 113 -7.46 -2.67 0.99
N GLN A 114 -8.49 -1.84 0.88
CA GLN A 114 -8.36 -0.44 0.51
C GLN A 114 -9.51 0.41 1.03
N SER A 115 -9.25 1.69 1.22
CA SER A 115 -10.27 2.71 1.46
C SER A 115 -9.91 4.00 0.73
N SER A 116 -10.90 4.65 0.15
CA SER A 116 -10.73 6.00 -0.41
C SER A 116 -10.93 7.11 0.61
N SER A 117 -11.39 6.81 1.82
CA SER A 117 -11.68 7.77 2.88
C SER A 117 -11.87 7.04 4.22
N LEU A 118 -10.78 6.64 4.87
CA LEU A 118 -10.78 6.11 6.23
C LEU A 118 -10.58 7.27 7.21
N GLU A 119 -11.51 7.43 8.14
CA GLU A 119 -11.42 8.41 9.23
C GLU A 119 -11.02 7.75 10.54
N ILE A 120 -10.01 8.31 11.22
CA ILE A 120 -9.56 7.88 12.56
C ILE A 120 -9.58 9.07 13.50
N ARG A 121 -10.19 8.91 14.67
CA ARG A 121 -10.28 9.94 15.70
C ARG A 121 -9.04 9.95 16.59
N GLY A 122 -8.79 11.07 17.25
CA GLY A 122 -7.86 11.16 18.37
C GLY A 122 -8.58 10.75 19.66
N THR A 123 -8.04 10.03 20.61
CA THR A 123 -6.92 9.10 20.54
C THR A 123 -7.52 7.72 20.26
N TRP A 124 -7.63 7.33 18.99
CA TRP A 124 -8.19 6.04 18.55
C TRP A 124 -7.22 5.26 17.66
N LEU A 125 -7.52 3.96 17.53
CA LEU A 125 -6.68 3.01 16.81
C LEU A 125 -7.22 2.80 15.39
N GLY A 126 -6.31 2.62 14.44
CA GLY A 126 -6.62 2.22 13.06
C GLY A 126 -6.13 0.82 12.75
N ASP A 127 -6.97 0.03 12.09
CA ASP A 127 -6.65 -1.27 11.49
C ASP A 127 -6.55 -1.08 9.97
N LEU A 128 -5.35 -1.27 9.42
CA LEU A 128 -5.06 -1.08 7.99
C LEU A 128 -5.32 -2.36 7.17
N GLU A 129 -5.65 -3.47 7.81
CA GLU A 129 -6.09 -4.69 7.15
C GLU A 129 -7.60 -4.70 6.94
N LEU A 130 -8.37 -4.23 7.92
CA LEU A 130 -9.82 -4.07 7.84
C LEU A 130 -10.26 -2.70 7.31
N MET A 131 -9.33 -1.75 7.22
CA MET A 131 -9.59 -0.37 6.81
C MET A 131 -10.65 0.29 7.69
N SER A 132 -10.44 0.23 9.00
CA SER A 132 -11.42 0.70 9.99
C SER A 132 -10.77 1.24 11.26
N GLU A 133 -11.47 2.12 11.96
CA GLU A 133 -11.15 2.46 13.35
C GLU A 133 -11.54 1.29 14.27
N THR A 134 -10.71 1.00 15.28
CA THR A 134 -10.96 -0.07 16.24
C THR A 134 -10.71 0.37 17.68
N SER A 135 -11.37 -0.29 18.63
CA SER A 135 -11.04 -0.20 20.06
C SER A 135 -10.23 -1.41 20.55
N VAL A 136 -9.95 -2.37 19.67
CA VAL A 136 -9.25 -3.61 20.01
C VAL A 136 -7.77 -3.43 19.74
N SER A 137 -7.00 -3.33 20.82
CA SER A 137 -5.57 -3.04 20.72
C SER A 137 -4.78 -4.11 19.99
N SER A 138 -5.20 -5.38 19.95
CA SER A 138 -4.51 -6.45 19.22
C SER A 138 -4.66 -6.39 17.71
N ASP A 139 -5.68 -5.67 17.23
CA ASP A 139 -6.05 -5.65 15.82
C ASP A 139 -5.44 -4.42 15.12
N ALA A 140 -5.15 -3.37 15.90
CA ALA A 140 -4.61 -2.12 15.42
C ALA A 140 -3.22 -2.23 14.78
N ASP A 141 -3.00 -1.44 13.74
CA ASP A 141 -1.68 -1.18 13.16
C ASP A 141 -1.12 0.17 13.60
N PHE A 142 -1.98 1.13 13.95
CA PHE A 142 -1.51 2.41 14.48
C PHE A 142 -2.52 3.03 15.44
N GLN A 143 -2.05 4.03 16.16
CA GLN A 143 -2.87 4.96 16.91
C GLN A 143 -2.71 6.36 16.32
N TRP A 144 -3.83 7.05 16.08
CA TRP A 144 -3.81 8.49 15.90
C TRP A 144 -3.79 9.13 17.28
N SER A 145 -2.59 9.39 17.79
CA SER A 145 -2.33 9.84 19.16
C SER A 145 -2.52 11.34 19.25
N ARG A 146 -3.49 11.79 20.06
CA ARG A 146 -3.64 13.20 20.40
C ARG A 146 -3.13 13.45 21.81
N GLU A 147 -1.97 14.08 21.89
CA GLU A 147 -1.29 14.38 23.15
C GLU A 147 -1.81 15.69 23.75
N THR A 148 -2.00 16.70 22.90
CA THR A 148 -2.56 17.99 23.29
C THR A 148 -3.61 18.46 22.27
N ALA A 149 -4.07 19.70 22.38
CA ALA A 149 -4.96 20.28 21.38
C ALA A 149 -4.27 20.58 20.04
N THR A 150 -2.94 20.68 20.05
CA THR A 150 -2.12 21.01 18.87
C THR A 150 -1.19 19.88 18.47
N ASP A 151 -0.90 18.94 19.36
CA ASP A 151 0.15 17.95 19.15
C ASP A 151 -0.47 16.58 18.90
N THR A 152 -0.22 16.05 17.71
CA THR A 152 -0.68 14.74 17.28
C THR A 152 0.41 13.96 16.57
N SER A 153 0.39 12.66 16.76
CA SER A 153 1.35 11.73 16.18
C SER A 153 0.66 10.47 15.66
N LEU A 154 1.24 9.88 14.63
CA LEU A 154 0.93 8.52 14.21
C LEU A 154 1.89 7.57 14.92
N SER A 155 1.35 6.78 15.85
CA SER A 155 2.12 5.83 16.65
C SER A 155 1.93 4.42 16.13
N SER A 156 3.02 3.68 15.96
CA SER A 156 2.96 2.26 15.60
C SER A 156 2.32 1.40 16.70
N TYR A 157 1.60 0.35 16.30
CA TYR A 157 1.02 -0.66 17.18
C TYR A 157 1.32 -2.08 16.71
N ASN A 158 1.49 -3.01 17.65
CA ASN A 158 1.62 -4.45 17.40
C ASN A 158 2.70 -4.87 16.39
N GLY A 159 3.81 -4.14 16.33
CA GLY A 159 4.92 -4.47 15.43
C GLY A 159 4.72 -4.04 13.99
N SER A 160 3.73 -3.18 13.73
CA SER A 160 3.70 -2.40 12.49
C SER A 160 4.87 -1.41 12.42
N ALA A 161 5.15 -0.89 11.24
CA ALA A 161 6.20 0.10 11.02
C ALA A 161 5.81 1.07 9.91
N PHE A 162 6.26 2.31 10.01
CA PHE A 162 5.89 3.41 9.12
C PHE A 162 7.13 4.18 8.65
N SER A 163 7.02 4.80 7.48
CA SER A 163 7.97 5.78 6.96
C SER A 163 7.24 6.80 6.08
N VAL A 164 7.61 8.08 6.18
CA VAL A 164 7.12 9.11 5.25
C VAL A 164 7.83 8.90 3.91
N TYR A 165 7.03 8.79 2.84
CA TYR A 165 7.53 8.58 1.49
C TYR A 165 7.91 9.93 0.87
N ASN A 166 9.11 9.98 0.28
CA ASN A 166 9.59 11.14 -0.45
C ASN A 166 9.69 10.78 -1.94
N PHE A 167 8.99 11.54 -2.78
CA PHE A 167 9.03 11.41 -4.24
C PHE A 167 10.37 11.89 -4.84
#